data_AF-A0A6B3EZ42-F1
#
_entry.id   AF-A0A6B3EZ42-F1
#
_cell.length_a   1.000
_cell.length_b   1.000
_cell.length_c   1.000
_cell.angle_alpha   90.00
_cell.angle_beta   90.00
_cell.angle_gamma   90.00
#
_symmetry.space_group_name_H-M   'P 1'
#
loop_
_entity.id
_entity.type
_entity.pdbx_description
1 polymer ?
#
loop_
_entity_poly.entity_id
_entity_poly.type
_entity_poly.pdbx_seq_one_letter_code
_entity_poly.pdbx_strand_id
1 'polypeptide(L)'
;LRYMDKPSKDGASADNWSSTLGNKDVHYSSGPANHFFYLLSEGSGAKTVNGVSYNSPTYDGLPVTGIGRDKALQIWYKALTTQFTSTTNYASARTGTLAAASSLYGATSAEYKAVQDAWAAI
;
A
#
# COMPACT_ATOMS: atom_id res chain seq x y z
N LEU A 1 -13.75 -0.50 -13.25
CA LEU A 1 -13.71 0.35 -12.02
C LEU A 1 -13.04 -0.46 -10.91
N ARG A 2 -12.24 0.13 -10.01
CA ARG A 2 -11.47 -0.58 -8.95
C ARG A 2 -11.56 0.16 -7.62
N TYR A 3 -11.24 -0.51 -6.52
CA TYR A 3 -11.23 0.04 -5.16
C TYR A 3 -9.82 -0.08 -4.56
N MET A 4 -9.37 0.95 -3.85
CA MET A 4 -8.06 0.92 -3.16
C MET A 4 -8.20 0.49 -1.70
N ASP A 5 -9.30 0.80 -1.03
CA ASP A 5 -9.51 0.50 0.39
C ASP A 5 -9.82 -0.97 0.68
N LYS A 6 -10.38 -1.68 -0.30
CA LYS A 6 -10.63 -3.11 -0.32
C LYS A 6 -10.79 -3.57 -1.79
N PRO A 7 -9.68 -3.87 -2.49
CA PRO A 7 -9.70 -4.24 -3.92
C PRO A 7 -10.77 -5.26 -4.30
N SER A 8 -10.99 -6.29 -3.49
CA SER A 8 -11.95 -7.38 -3.72
C SER A 8 -13.41 -6.94 -3.82
N LYS A 9 -13.74 -5.69 -3.49
CA LYS A 9 -15.07 -5.10 -3.72
C LYS A 9 -15.49 -5.12 -5.19
N ASP A 10 -14.55 -5.18 -6.13
CA ASP A 10 -14.85 -5.32 -7.56
C ASP A 10 -15.11 -6.79 -7.99
N GLY A 11 -14.97 -7.76 -7.07
CA GLY A 11 -15.17 -9.18 -7.31
C GLY A 11 -14.01 -9.90 -8.00
N ALA A 12 -12.93 -9.20 -8.36
CA ALA A 12 -11.85 -9.76 -9.16
C ALA A 12 -10.44 -9.46 -8.61
N SER A 13 -10.20 -8.26 -8.09
CA SER A 13 -8.90 -7.81 -7.57
C SER A 13 -8.55 -8.49 -6.25
N ALA A 14 -7.26 -8.72 -6.02
CA ALA A 14 -6.78 -9.29 -4.76
C ALA A 14 -6.53 -8.19 -3.72
N ASP A 15 -6.96 -8.41 -2.48
CA ASP A 15 -6.68 -7.49 -1.37
C ASP A 15 -5.21 -7.57 -0.91
N ASN A 16 -4.64 -8.77 -1.00
CA ASN A 16 -3.38 -9.17 -0.34
C ASN A 16 -2.46 -9.89 -1.32
N TRP A 17 -1.15 -9.82 -1.07
CA TRP A 17 -0.12 -10.55 -1.77
C TRP A 17 -0.26 -12.06 -1.58
N SER A 18 -0.01 -12.80 -2.65
CA SER A 18 0.23 -14.24 -2.60
C SER A 18 1.19 -14.64 -3.73
N SER A 19 1.81 -15.81 -3.59
CA SER A 19 2.70 -16.35 -4.63
C SER A 19 1.99 -16.64 -5.96
N THR A 20 0.66 -16.77 -5.97
CA THR A 20 -0.12 -17.08 -7.18
C THR A 20 -0.52 -15.85 -8.00
N LEU A 21 -0.32 -14.63 -7.46
CA LEU A 21 -0.69 -13.39 -8.15
C LEU A 21 0.05 -13.16 -9.47
N GLY A 22 1.24 -13.75 -9.64
CA GLY A 22 1.97 -13.67 -10.90
C GLY A 22 1.21 -14.24 -12.11
N ASN A 23 0.22 -15.11 -11.87
CA ASN A 23 -0.62 -15.72 -12.90
C ASN A 23 -1.94 -14.97 -13.14
N LYS A 24 -2.19 -13.89 -12.38
CA LYS A 24 -3.43 -13.13 -12.43
C LYS A 24 -3.24 -11.88 -13.27
N ASP A 25 -4.25 -11.55 -14.09
CA ASP A 25 -4.23 -10.34 -14.93
C ASP A 25 -3.80 -9.11 -14.13
N VAL A 26 -2.92 -8.31 -14.73
CA VAL A 26 -2.24 -7.17 -14.09
C VAL A 26 -3.21 -6.15 -13.50
N HIS A 27 -4.41 -6.03 -14.06
CA HIS A 27 -5.43 -5.13 -13.53
C HIS A 27 -5.98 -5.59 -12.19
N TYR A 28 -6.00 -6.90 -11.93
CA TYR A 28 -6.50 -7.49 -10.69
C TYR A 28 -5.38 -7.82 -9.71
N SER A 29 -4.21 -8.20 -10.23
CA SER A 29 -3.01 -8.34 -9.40
C SER A 29 -2.42 -6.99 -9.01
N SER A 30 -2.92 -5.85 -9.50
CA SER A 30 -2.60 -4.51 -8.97
C SER A 30 -3.22 -4.21 -7.59
N GLY A 31 -4.22 -5.00 -7.17
CA GLY A 31 -4.98 -4.77 -5.95
C GLY A 31 -4.12 -4.60 -4.68
N PRO A 32 -3.13 -5.47 -4.38
CA PRO A 32 -2.33 -5.33 -3.17
C PRO A 32 -1.52 -4.03 -3.12
N ALA A 33 -0.97 -3.54 -4.24
CA ALA A 33 -0.28 -2.24 -4.27
C ALA A 33 -1.25 -1.06 -4.09
N ASN A 34 -2.47 -1.16 -4.64
CA ASN A 34 -3.52 -0.19 -4.40
C ASN A 34 -3.92 -0.16 -2.91
N HIS A 35 -4.04 -1.34 -2.30
CA HIS A 35 -4.40 -1.50 -0.90
C HIS A 35 -3.32 -0.99 0.05
N PHE A 36 -2.06 -1.32 -0.23
CA PHE A 36 -0.89 -0.73 0.42
C PHE A 36 -0.95 0.80 0.43
N PHE A 37 -1.19 1.43 -0.73
CA PHE A 37 -1.20 2.90 -0.81
C PHE A 37 -2.36 3.51 -0.02
N TYR A 38 -3.55 2.89 -0.05
CA TYR A 38 -4.68 3.32 0.78
C TYR A 38 -4.35 3.20 2.27
N LEU A 39 -3.82 2.06 2.72
CA LEU A 39 -3.46 1.84 4.12
C LEU A 39 -2.37 2.81 4.59
N LEU A 40 -1.35 3.05 3.77
CA LEU A 40 -0.31 4.03 4.08
C LEU A 40 -0.89 5.45 4.19
N SER A 41 -1.80 5.84 3.31
CA SER A 41 -2.35 7.20 3.30
C SER A 41 -3.42 7.43 4.38
N GLU A 42 -4.40 6.54 4.49
CA GLU A 42 -5.59 6.73 5.31
C GLU A 42 -5.60 5.85 6.58
N GLY A 43 -4.80 4.78 6.62
CA GLY A 43 -4.82 3.75 7.68
C GLY A 43 -5.87 2.67 7.45
N SER A 44 -5.97 1.70 8.36
CA SER A 44 -7.00 0.66 8.33
C SER A 44 -8.27 1.07 9.10
N GLY A 45 -9.25 0.16 9.15
CA GLY A 45 -10.45 0.29 9.99
C GLY A 45 -11.52 1.22 9.46
N ALA A 46 -12.59 1.35 10.26
CA ALA A 46 -13.77 2.13 9.93
C ALA A 46 -13.50 3.64 10.03
N LYS A 47 -13.82 4.38 8.97
CA LYS A 47 -13.71 5.85 8.93
C LYS A 47 -14.59 6.45 7.85
N THR A 48 -14.84 7.75 7.95
CA THR A 48 -15.49 8.53 6.88
C THR A 48 -14.50 9.53 6.31
N VAL A 49 -14.32 9.52 4.98
CA VAL A 49 -13.48 10.47 4.26
C VAL A 49 -14.35 11.18 3.24
N ASN A 50 -14.48 12.50 3.35
CA ASN A 50 -15.30 13.34 2.47
C ASN A 50 -16.75 12.81 2.28
N GLY A 51 -17.37 12.32 3.37
CA GLY A 51 -18.74 11.79 3.34
C GLY A 51 -18.87 10.34 2.84
N VAL A 52 -17.77 9.69 2.45
CA VAL A 52 -17.76 8.27 2.05
C VAL A 52 -17.29 7.41 3.21
N SER A 53 -18.06 6.38 3.55
CA SER A 53 -17.71 5.42 4.61
C SER A 53 -16.79 4.32 4.07
N TYR A 54 -15.71 4.08 4.81
CA TYR A 54 -14.69 3.09 4.54
C TYR A 54 -14.53 2.17 5.75
N ASN A 55 -14.17 0.91 5.50
CA ASN A 55 -13.73 -0.03 6.54
C ASN A 55 -12.69 -0.97 5.92
N SER A 56 -11.44 -0.52 5.91
CA SER A 56 -10.35 -1.21 5.21
C SER A 56 -9.71 -2.27 6.11
N PRO A 57 -9.69 -3.55 5.71
CA PRO A 57 -9.13 -4.64 6.50
C PRO A 57 -7.60 -4.67 6.43
N THR A 58 -6.98 -5.46 7.31
CA THR A 58 -5.56 -5.82 7.21
C THR A 58 -5.43 -7.34 7.22
N TYR A 59 -4.49 -7.86 6.43
CA TYR A 59 -4.23 -9.30 6.33
C TYR A 59 -3.80 -9.92 7.66
N ASP A 60 -2.98 -9.20 8.43
CA ASP A 60 -2.43 -9.63 9.71
C ASP A 60 -3.34 -9.30 10.92
N GLY A 61 -4.46 -8.60 10.68
CA GLY A 61 -5.38 -8.15 11.73
C GLY A 61 -4.83 -7.03 12.63
N LEU A 62 -3.65 -6.48 12.33
CA LEU A 62 -3.05 -5.39 13.08
C LEU A 62 -3.47 -4.02 12.50
N PRO A 63 -3.62 -2.97 13.31
CA PRO A 63 -4.01 -1.66 12.82
C PRO A 63 -2.85 -0.98 12.06
N VAL A 64 -3.19 -0.29 10.95
CA VAL A 64 -2.26 0.62 10.25
C VAL A 64 -2.69 2.05 10.53
N THR A 65 -1.76 2.87 11.03
CA THR A 65 -1.96 4.32 11.17
C THR A 65 -1.51 5.03 9.90
N GLY A 66 -2.42 5.73 9.23
CA GLY A 66 -2.11 6.46 8.00
C GLY A 66 -1.24 7.69 8.24
N ILE A 67 -0.38 8.02 7.27
CA ILE A 67 0.51 9.19 7.29
C ILE A 67 -0.01 10.37 6.45
N GLY A 68 -1.21 10.25 5.91
CA GLY A 68 -1.81 11.22 4.99
C GLY A 68 -1.37 11.04 3.54
N ARG A 69 -2.21 11.51 2.63
CA ARG A 69 -2.02 11.35 1.17
C ARG A 69 -0.74 11.99 0.67
N ASP A 70 -0.42 13.20 1.15
CA ASP A 70 0.73 13.95 0.66
C ASP A 70 2.05 13.22 0.92
N LYS A 71 2.23 12.67 2.12
CA LYS A 71 3.43 11.91 2.48
C LYS A 71 3.47 10.56 1.75
N ALA A 72 2.35 9.86 1.68
CA ALA A 72 2.24 8.60 0.93
C ALA A 72 2.59 8.79 -0.56
N LEU A 73 2.09 9.87 -1.18
CA LEU A 73 2.40 10.24 -2.55
C LEU A 73 3.90 10.53 -2.74
N GLN A 74 4.53 11.30 -1.84
CA GLN A 74 5.97 11.57 -1.93
C GLN A 74 6.81 10.29 -1.84
N ILE A 75 6.46 9.37 -0.93
CA ILE A 75 7.16 8.08 -0.79
C ILE A 75 7.00 7.24 -2.05
N TRP A 76 5.76 7.07 -2.53
CA TRP A 76 5.49 6.25 -3.73
C TRP A 76 6.18 6.82 -4.97
N TYR A 77 6.09 8.14 -5.19
CA TYR A 77 6.71 8.81 -6.32
C TYR A 77 8.24 8.68 -6.29
N LYS A 78 8.87 8.89 -5.13
CA LYS A 78 10.33 8.73 -4.99
C LYS A 78 10.77 7.28 -5.19
N ALA A 79 10.02 6.31 -4.66
CA ALA A 79 10.32 4.89 -4.88
C ALA A 79 10.21 4.54 -6.37
N LEU A 80 9.13 4.96 -7.03
CA LEU A 80 8.87 4.73 -8.46
C LEU A 80 9.99 5.29 -9.36
N THR A 81 10.51 6.47 -9.04
CA THR A 81 11.46 7.18 -9.90
C THR A 81 12.93 6.89 -9.59
N THR A 82 13.24 6.30 -8.43
CA THR A 82 14.64 6.11 -7.99
C THR A 82 14.98 4.68 -7.57
N GLN A 83 13.99 3.86 -7.22
CA GLN A 83 14.21 2.50 -6.69
C GLN A 83 13.63 1.42 -7.61
N PHE A 84 12.57 1.74 -8.34
CA PHE A 84 11.89 0.76 -9.20
C PHE A 84 12.56 0.67 -10.57
N THR A 85 12.48 -0.52 -11.14
CA THR A 85 12.99 -0.93 -12.46
C THR A 85 11.89 -1.64 -13.23
N SER A 86 12.15 -1.99 -14.50
CA SER A 86 11.22 -2.78 -15.33
C SER A 86 10.90 -4.18 -14.79
N THR A 87 11.65 -4.68 -13.81
CA THR A 87 11.48 -6.01 -13.21
C THR A 87 11.06 -5.97 -11.73
N THR A 88 10.61 -4.82 -11.23
CA THR A 88 10.19 -4.66 -9.84
C THR A 88 9.00 -5.56 -9.51
N ASN A 89 9.17 -6.42 -8.51
CA ASN A 89 8.10 -7.21 -7.92
C ASN A 89 7.67 -6.62 -6.56
N TYR A 90 6.70 -7.26 -5.89
CA TYR A 90 6.19 -6.82 -4.59
C TYR A 90 7.26 -6.70 -3.49
N ALA A 91 8.15 -7.68 -3.37
CA ALA A 91 9.22 -7.64 -2.38
C ALA A 91 10.20 -6.48 -2.66
N SER A 92 10.56 -6.27 -3.92
CA SER A 92 11.39 -5.11 -4.34
C SER A 92 10.66 -3.79 -4.13
N ALA A 93 9.34 -3.73 -4.37
CA ALA A 93 8.54 -2.53 -4.13
C ALA A 93 8.51 -2.15 -2.63
N ARG A 94 8.40 -3.15 -1.74
CA ARG A 94 8.54 -2.96 -0.29
C ARG A 94 9.90 -2.38 0.07
N THR A 95 10.98 -2.98 -0.42
CA THR A 95 12.34 -2.46 -0.15
C THR A 95 12.52 -1.04 -0.68
N GLY A 96 12.05 -0.75 -1.90
CA GLY A 96 12.17 0.57 -2.51
C GLY A 96 11.37 1.66 -1.81
N THR A 97 10.16 1.35 -1.33
CA THR A 97 9.35 2.31 -0.55
C THR A 97 9.93 2.56 0.84
N LEU A 98 10.51 1.55 1.49
CA LEU A 98 11.27 1.73 2.74
C LEU A 98 12.51 2.61 2.53
N ALA A 99 13.27 2.38 1.46
CA ALA A 99 14.41 3.22 1.12
C ALA A 99 13.99 4.68 0.84
N ALA A 100 12.89 4.88 0.12
CA ALA A 100 12.32 6.20 -0.13
C ALA A 100 11.88 6.91 1.16
N ALA A 101 11.16 6.21 2.05
CA ALA A 101 10.74 6.74 3.35
C ALA A 101 11.93 7.09 4.23
N SER A 102 12.95 6.23 4.28
CA SER A 102 14.19 6.49 5.01
C SER A 102 14.90 7.74 4.49
N SER A 103 14.98 7.91 3.17
CA SER A 103 15.61 9.09 2.56
C SER A 103 14.82 10.40 2.78
N LEU A 104 13.49 10.35 2.91
CA LEU A 104 12.65 11.53 3.08
C LEU A 104 12.49 11.92 4.55
N TYR A 105 12.38 10.94 5.44
CA TYR A 105 11.95 11.15 6.83
C TYR A 105 12.88 10.51 7.87
N GLY A 106 13.80 9.61 7.46
CA GLY A 106 14.70 8.87 8.33
C GLY A 106 14.21 7.44 8.65
N ALA A 107 15.14 6.50 8.86
CA ALA A 107 14.83 5.08 9.09
C ALA A 107 14.10 4.79 10.42
N THR A 108 14.12 5.73 11.37
CA THR A 108 13.44 5.63 12.66
C THR A 108 12.14 6.45 12.73
N SER A 109 11.72 7.03 11.60
CA SER A 109 10.54 7.89 11.51
C SER A 109 9.23 7.11 11.59
N ALA A 110 8.16 7.83 11.94
CA ALA A 110 6.80 7.29 11.90
C ALA A 110 6.40 6.86 10.49
N GLU A 111 6.87 7.56 9.46
CA GLU A 111 6.63 7.25 8.05
C GLU A 111 7.30 5.94 7.62
N TYR A 112 8.56 5.72 8.03
CA TYR A 112 9.24 4.46 7.76
C TYR A 112 8.53 3.29 8.44
N LYS A 113 8.07 3.49 9.69
CA LYS A 113 7.27 2.49 10.39
C LYS A 113 5.92 2.24 9.70
N ALA A 114 5.22 3.28 9.26
CA ALA A 114 3.94 3.15 8.57
C ALA A 114 4.07 2.41 7.23
N VAL A 115 5.17 2.60 6.50
CA VAL A 115 5.46 1.80 5.29
C VAL A 115 5.64 0.31 5.64
N GLN A 116 6.32 -0.01 6.75
CA GLN A 116 6.42 -1.41 7.20
C GLN A 116 5.05 -2.00 7.52
N ASP A 117 4.27 -1.27 8.32
CA ASP A 117 2.94 -1.73 8.77
C ASP A 117 1.99 -1.89 7.58
N ALA A 118 1.97 -0.96 6.63
CA ALA A 118 1.13 -1.04 5.44
C ALA A 118 1.51 -2.21 4.51
N TRP A 119 2.81 -2.55 4.38
CA TRP A 119 3.24 -3.72 3.61
C TRP A 119 3.01 -5.05 4.33
N ALA A 120 2.95 -5.05 5.67
CA ALA A 120 2.61 -6.26 6.44
C ALA A 120 1.10 -6.54 6.41
N ALA A 121 0.30 -5.48 6.25
CA ALA A 121 -1.15 -5.54 6.20
C ALA A 121 -1.75 -6.04 4.88
N ILE A 122 -0.93 -6.32 3.86
CA ILE A 122 -1.32 -6.85 2.54
C ILE A 122 -0.43 -8.02 2.17
#